data_AF-A0A8S4QBC6-F1
#
_entry.id   AF-A0A8S4QBC6-F1
#
_cell.length_a   1.000
_cell.length_b   1.000
_cell.length_c   1.000
_cell.angle_alpha   90.00
_cell.angle_beta   90.00
_cell.angle_gamma   90.00
#
_symmetry.space_group_name_H-M   'P 1'
#
loop_
_entity.id
_entity.type
_entity.pdbx_description
1 polymer ?
#
loop_
_entity_poly.entity_id
_entity_poly.type
_entity_poly.pdbx_seq_one_letter_code
_entity_poly.pdbx_strand_id
1 'polypeptide(L)'
;MLRALLDKFWDEDVWLPPNTTWDDIAPGPDKEVVYADYRHLLYPIPLALVLIVLRQTLEKYIYAPFGKSLGIKNTRPKKAPNNPKLESAYVDCPKIKHKQ
;
A
#
# COMPACT_ATOMS: atom_id res chain seq x y z
N MET A 1 -10.36 -17.75 -10.27
CA MET A 1 -9.19 -17.85 -9.38
C MET A 1 -9.31 -16.94 -8.15
N LEU A 2 -9.57 -15.64 -8.29
CA LEU A 2 -9.72 -14.73 -7.15
C LEU A 2 -10.85 -15.14 -6.17
N ARG A 3 -12.02 -15.54 -6.68
CA ARG A 3 -13.13 -16.04 -5.83
C ARG A 3 -12.72 -17.23 -4.98
N ALA A 4 -12.09 -18.25 -5.56
CA ALA A 4 -11.60 -19.41 -4.82
C ALA A 4 -10.57 -19.06 -3.74
N LEU A 5 -9.74 -18.03 -3.94
CA LEU A 5 -8.82 -17.52 -2.92
C LEU A 5 -9.57 -16.77 -1.82
N LEU A 6 -10.59 -15.98 -2.17
CA LEU A 6 -11.44 -15.30 -1.20
C LEU A 6 -12.25 -16.31 -0.38
N ASP A 7 -12.81 -17.34 -1.00
CA ASP A 7 -13.56 -18.40 -0.32
C ASP A 7 -12.66 -19.16 0.65
N LYS A 8 -11.41 -19.46 0.24
CA LYS A 8 -10.37 -20.02 1.12
C LYS A 8 -9.96 -19.08 2.25
N PHE A 9 -9.96 -17.77 2.00
CA PHE A 9 -9.58 -16.78 3.00
C PHE A 9 -10.68 -16.56 4.03
N TRP A 10 -11.95 -16.57 3.59
CA TRP A 10 -13.15 -16.43 4.41
C TRP A 10 -13.70 -17.76 4.91
N ASP A 11 -12.82 -18.75 5.10
CA ASP A 11 -13.19 -20.06 5.63
C ASP A 11 -13.80 -19.93 7.04
N GLU A 12 -14.91 -20.62 7.28
CA GLU A 12 -15.70 -20.50 8.51
C GLU A 12 -14.91 -20.99 9.73
N ASP A 13 -14.11 -22.05 9.56
CA ASP A 13 -13.30 -22.63 10.64
C ASP A 13 -12.20 -21.69 11.14
N VAL A 14 -11.78 -20.71 10.32
CA VAL A 14 -10.71 -19.76 10.66
C VAL A 14 -11.26 -18.54 11.41
N TRP A 15 -12.46 -18.08 11.03
CA TRP A 15 -13.01 -16.81 11.51
C TRP A 15 -14.15 -16.96 12.51
N LEU A 16 -14.89 -18.08 12.49
CA LEU A 16 -16.06 -18.30 13.32
C LEU A 16 -15.81 -19.32 14.44
N PRO A 17 -16.56 -19.22 15.55
CA PRO A 17 -16.66 -20.29 16.53
C PRO A 17 -17.26 -21.57 15.92
N PRO A 18 -16.99 -22.74 16.52
CA PRO A 18 -17.56 -24.00 16.05
C PRO A 18 -19.10 -23.97 16.10
N ASN A 19 -19.72 -24.53 15.05
CA ASN A 19 -21.18 -24.57 14.81
C ASN A 19 -21.84 -23.24 14.39
N THR A 20 -21.06 -22.27 13.90
CA THR A 20 -21.61 -21.03 13.35
C THR A 20 -21.16 -20.85 11.91
N THR A 21 -22.09 -20.49 11.02
CA THR A 21 -21.81 -20.23 9.59
C THR A 21 -21.95 -18.75 9.25
N TRP A 22 -21.42 -18.32 8.10
CA TRP A 22 -21.64 -16.94 7.63
C TRP A 22 -23.12 -16.65 7.32
N ASP A 23 -23.91 -17.67 6.97
CA ASP A 23 -25.35 -17.55 6.72
C ASP A 23 -26.13 -17.24 8.01
N ASP A 24 -25.66 -17.74 9.16
CA ASP A 24 -26.22 -17.44 10.48
C ASP A 24 -26.00 -15.98 10.89
N ILE A 25 -25.00 -15.31 10.32
CA ILE A 25 -24.67 -13.91 10.60
C ILE A 25 -25.27 -12.96 9.54
N ALA A 26 -25.60 -13.47 8.36
CA ALA A 26 -26.14 -12.66 7.27
C ALA A 26 -27.44 -11.92 7.67
N PRO A 27 -27.60 -10.63 7.32
CA PRO A 27 -28.77 -9.85 7.70
C PRO A 27 -30.05 -10.46 7.09
N GLY A 28 -31.07 -10.68 7.91
CA GLY A 28 -32.35 -11.27 7.49
C GLY A 28 -33.54 -10.62 8.21
N PRO A 29 -34.76 -10.73 7.65
CA PRO A 29 -35.95 -10.07 8.20
C PRO A 29 -36.33 -10.56 9.61
N ASP A 30 -35.94 -11.78 9.97
CA ASP A 30 -36.25 -12.40 11.26
C ASP A 30 -35.13 -12.23 12.30
N LYS A 31 -34.06 -11.48 11.99
CA LYS A 31 -32.92 -11.27 12.91
C LYS A 31 -33.01 -9.91 13.60
N GLU A 32 -33.07 -9.94 14.92
CA GLU A 32 -33.17 -8.75 15.78
C GLU A 32 -31.90 -7.88 15.75
N VAL A 33 -30.75 -8.50 15.44
CA VAL A 33 -29.43 -7.85 15.38
C VAL A 33 -28.87 -7.91 13.96
N VAL A 34 -28.50 -6.75 13.42
CA VAL A 34 -27.83 -6.61 12.13
C VAL A 34 -26.31 -6.58 12.35
N TYR A 35 -25.62 -7.65 11.96
CA TYR A 35 -24.16 -7.72 12.01
C TYR A 35 -23.52 -7.04 10.80
N ALA A 36 -22.25 -6.63 10.94
CA ALA A 36 -21.49 -6.02 9.85
C ALA A 36 -21.15 -7.05 8.77
N ASP A 37 -21.39 -6.72 7.50
CA ASP A 37 -21.05 -7.60 6.38
C ASP A 37 -19.53 -7.66 6.17
N TYR A 38 -18.97 -8.86 6.24
CA TYR A 38 -17.54 -9.13 6.02
C TYR A 38 -17.07 -8.74 4.61
N ARG A 39 -17.98 -8.74 3.62
CA ARG A 39 -17.68 -8.35 2.23
C ARG A 39 -17.30 -6.87 2.14
N HIS A 40 -17.75 -6.05 3.09
CA HIS A 40 -17.41 -4.63 3.10
C HIS A 40 -15.92 -4.36 3.34
N LEU A 41 -15.19 -5.32 3.89
CA LEU A 41 -13.75 -5.22 4.11
C LEU A 41 -12.94 -5.13 2.79
N LEU A 42 -13.55 -5.52 1.67
CA LEU A 42 -12.91 -5.47 0.35
C LEU A 42 -13.02 -4.09 -0.32
N TYR A 43 -13.98 -3.24 0.06
CA TYR A 43 -14.13 -1.87 -0.49
C TYR A 43 -12.99 -0.90 -0.15
N PRO A 44 -12.38 -0.90 1.06
CA PRO A 44 -11.28 0.01 1.35
C PRO A 44 -10.02 -0.27 0.51
N ILE A 45 -9.84 -1.49 0.00
CA ILE A 45 -8.67 -1.85 -0.82
C ILE A 45 -8.62 -1.05 -2.14
N PRO A 46 -9.63 -1.11 -3.03
CA PRO A 46 -9.64 -0.30 -4.24
C PRO A 46 -9.72 1.20 -3.91
N LEU A 47 -10.42 1.59 -2.83
CA LEU A 47 -10.47 2.99 -2.41
C LEU A 47 -9.08 3.52 -2.03
N ALA A 48 -8.29 2.75 -1.28
CA ALA A 48 -6.92 3.10 -0.92
C ALA A 48 -6.03 3.23 -2.17
N LEU A 49 -6.17 2.31 -3.13
CA LEU A 49 -5.45 2.43 -4.41
C LEU A 49 -5.82 3.71 -5.15
N VAL A 50 -7.10 4.06 -5.23
CA VAL A 50 -7.56 5.33 -5.83
C VAL A 50 -6.97 6.53 -5.09
N LEU A 51 -7.00 6.54 -3.75
CA LEU A 51 -6.45 7.63 -2.96
C LEU A 51 -4.93 7.76 -3.13
N ILE A 52 -4.19 6.66 -3.24
CA ILE A 52 -2.75 6.67 -3.50
C ILE A 52 -2.45 7.23 -4.89
N VAL A 53 -3.18 6.78 -5.91
CA VAL A 53 -3.03 7.30 -7.28
C VAL A 53 -3.35 8.78 -7.31
N LEU A 54 -4.47 9.19 -6.72
CA LEU A 54 -4.88 10.59 -6.62
C LEU A 54 -3.83 11.43 -5.90
N ARG A 55 -3.31 10.96 -4.76
CA ARG A 55 -2.22 11.63 -4.04
C ARG A 55 -1.01 11.81 -4.95
N GLN A 56 -0.60 10.77 -5.66
CA GLN A 56 0.58 10.81 -6.51
C GLN A 56 0.41 11.74 -7.72
N THR A 57 -0.79 11.79 -8.31
CA THR A 57 -1.09 12.68 -9.43
C THR A 57 -1.14 14.13 -8.95
N LEU A 58 -1.82 14.43 -7.84
CA LEU A 58 -1.84 15.78 -7.25
C LEU A 58 -0.43 16.26 -6.92
N GLU A 59 0.40 15.41 -6.30
CA GLU A 59 1.79 15.76 -5.99
C GLU A 59 2.60 16.07 -7.25
N LYS A 60 2.48 15.24 -8.28
CA LYS A 60 3.31 15.36 -9.49
C LYS A 60 2.84 16.47 -10.43
N TYR A 61 1.53 16.68 -10.55
CA TYR A 61 0.93 17.60 -11.53
C TYR A 61 0.51 18.95 -10.94
N ILE A 62 0.23 19.03 -9.65
CA ILE A 62 -0.18 20.28 -9.01
C ILE A 62 0.92 20.79 -8.10
N TYR A 63 1.30 20.02 -7.07
CA TYR A 63 2.24 20.52 -6.05
C TYR A 63 3.67 20.71 -6.59
N ALA A 64 4.17 19.80 -7.42
CA ALA A 64 5.51 19.92 -7.99
C ALA A 64 5.69 21.14 -8.92
N PRO A 65 4.81 21.42 -9.90
CA PRO A 65 4.93 22.65 -10.70
C PRO A 65 4.62 23.90 -9.88
N PHE A 66 3.67 23.84 -8.94
CA PHE A 66 3.37 24.97 -8.05
C PHE A 66 4.59 25.35 -7.19
N GLY A 67 5.26 24.37 -6.59
CA GLY A 67 6.51 24.58 -5.84
C GLY A 67 7.63 25.17 -6.72
N LYS A 68 7.73 24.72 -7.99
CA LYS A 68 8.67 25.31 -8.95
C LYS A 68 8.33 26.76 -9.28
N SER A 69 7.05 27.10 -9.45
CA SER A 69 6.64 28.50 -9.68
C SER A 69 6.93 29.41 -8.49
N LEU A 70 6.94 28.86 -7.27
CA LEU A 70 7.36 29.54 -6.04
C LEU A 70 8.90 29.61 -5.87
N GLY A 71 9.69 29.11 -6.83
CA GLY A 71 11.15 29.12 -6.77
C GLY A 71 11.77 28.04 -5.89
N ILE A 72 10.97 27.11 -5.35
CA ILE A 72 11.48 25.97 -4.58
C ILE A 72 12.16 25.02 -5.55
N LYS A 73 13.49 24.91 -5.44
CA LYS A 73 14.27 23.93 -6.21
C LYS A 73 13.78 22.54 -5.83
N ASN A 74 13.37 21.76 -6.83
CA ASN A 74 12.92 20.39 -6.66
C ASN A 74 14.10 19.50 -6.22
N THR A 75 14.38 19.47 -4.92
CA THR A 75 15.46 18.68 -4.31
C THR A 75 15.01 17.23 -4.19
N ARG A 76 14.82 16.57 -5.32
CA ARG A 76 14.77 15.11 -5.32
C ARG A 76 16.20 14.62 -5.18
N PRO A 77 16.51 13.69 -4.24
CA PRO A 77 17.83 13.09 -4.17
C PRO A 77 18.13 12.46 -5.53
N LYS A 78 19.05 13.07 -6.27
CA LYS A 78 19.54 12.50 -7.52
C LYS A 78 20.38 11.30 -7.15
N LYS A 79 20.00 10.12 -7.64
CA LYS A 79 20.89 8.95 -7.55
C LYS A 79 22.20 9.31 -8.26
N ALA A 80 23.32 8.93 -7.65
CA ALA A 80 24.62 9.08 -8.30
C ALA A 80 24.60 8.33 -9.65
N PRO A 81 25.17 8.91 -10.72
CA PRO A 81 25.30 8.20 -11.99
C PRO A 81 26.19 6.98 -11.79
N ASN A 82 25.82 5.86 -12.44
CA ASN A 82 26.66 4.66 -12.41
C ASN A 82 27.96 4.95 -13.17
N ASN A 83 29.07 5.03 -12.43
CA ASN A 83 30.39 5.28 -12.99
C ASN A 83 31.33 4.14 -12.59
N PRO A 84 31.62 3.19 -13.50
CA PRO A 84 32.39 1.99 -13.16
C PRO A 84 33.81 2.31 -12.68
N LYS A 85 34.40 3.45 -13.07
CA LYS A 85 35.71 3.88 -12.58
C LYS A 85 35.68 4.32 -11.12
N LEU A 86 34.58 4.96 -10.69
CA LEU A 86 34.39 5.36 -9.30
C LEU A 86 34.08 4.15 -8.41
N GLU A 87 33.31 3.20 -8.94
CA GLU A 87 33.02 1.93 -8.26
C GLU A 87 34.29 1.09 -8.08
N SER A 88 35.13 0.94 -9.12
CA SER A 88 36.41 0.23 -9.00
C SER A 88 37.34 0.91 -8.01
N ALA A 89 37.46 2.24 -8.07
CA ALA A 89 38.27 3.00 -7.11
C ALA A 89 37.74 2.87 -5.67
N TYR A 90 36.41 2.79 -5.47
CA TYR A 90 35.80 2.58 -4.17
C TYR A 90 36.12 1.19 -3.59
N VAL A 91 36.09 0.16 -4.44
CA VAL A 91 36.45 -1.23 -4.06
C VAL A 91 37.95 -1.35 -3.74
N ASP A 92 38.80 -0.69 -4.52
CA ASP A 92 40.26 -0.73 -4.36
C ASP A 92 40.76 0.16 -3.20
N CYS A 93 39.96 1.13 -2.74
CA CYS A 93 40.32 1.98 -1.62
C CYS A 93 40.21 1.23 -0.28
N PRO A 94 41.28 1.15 0.53
CA PRO A 94 41.19 0.63 1.88
C PRO A 94 40.25 1.51 2.69
N LYS A 95 39.13 0.93 3.16
CA LYS A 95 38.02 1.57 3.89
C LYS A 95 38.45 2.85 4.61
N ILE A 96 38.09 4.01 4.06
CA ILE A 96 38.18 5.28 4.78
C ILE A 96 37.25 5.14 5.98
N LYS A 97 37.82 5.04 7.19
CA LYS A 97 37.04 5.08 8.43
C LYS A 97 36.31 6.42 8.46
N HIS A 98 35.01 6.40 8.18
CA HIS A 98 34.15 7.56 8.37
C HIS A 98 34.25 7.95 9.85
N LYS A 99 34.83 9.11 10.17
CA LYS A 99 34.70 9.66 11.52
C LYS A 99 33.22 10.00 11.69
N GLN A 100 32.57 9.32 12.62
CA GLN A 100 31.24 9.68 13.10
C GLN A 100 31.33 11.00 13.87
#